data_AF-A0A7Y2ZYW0-F1
#
_entry.id   AF-A0A7Y2ZYW0-F1
#
_cell.length_a   1.000
_cell.length_b   1.000
_cell.length_c   1.000
_cell.angle_alpha   90.00
_cell.angle_beta   90.00
_cell.angle_gamma   90.00
#
_symmetry.space_group_name_H-M   'P 1'
#
loop_
_entity.id
_entity.type
_entity.pdbx_description
1 polymer ?
#
loop_
_entity_poly.entity_id
_entity_poly.type
_entity_poly.pdbx_seq_one_letter_code
_entity_poly.pdbx_strand_id
1 'polypeptide(L)' 'SGFIRKQLRLLVKIAKREGVAVGIAHPHKMTYKIIQQELPELKKQVQLVPASWIVNVAG' A
#
# COMPACT_ATOMS: atom_id res chain seq x y z
N SER A 1 11.24 -10.57 5.16
CA SER A 1 9.81 -10.48 4.83
C SER A 1 8.99 -9.71 5.86
N GLY A 2 9.29 -9.83 7.17
CA GLY A 2 8.56 -9.12 8.24
C GLY A 2 8.50 -7.59 8.08
N PHE A 3 9.57 -6.95 7.60
CA PHE A 3 9.59 -5.51 7.34
C PHE A 3 8.49 -5.07 6.35
N ILE A 4 8.40 -5.70 5.17
CA ILE A 4 7.41 -5.32 4.14
C ILE A 4 5.98 -5.51 4.66
N ARG A 5 5.71 -6.62 5.36
CA ARG A 5 4.38 -6.85 5.96
C ARG A 5 4.03 -5.80 7.01
N LYS A 6 4.99 -5.38 7.84
CA LYS A 6 4.80 -4.29 8.80
C LYS A 6 4.49 -2.97 8.09
N GLN A 7 5.18 -2.66 6.99
CA GLN A 7 4.91 -1.46 6.18
C GLN A 7 3.51 -1.49 5.55
N LEU A 8 3.06 -2.64 5.03
CA LEU A 8 1.71 -2.79 4.49
C LEU A 8 0.63 -2.58 5.57
N ARG A 9 0.82 -3.13 6.77
CA ARG A 9 -0.10 -2.89 7.90
C ARG A 9 -0.14 -1.43 8.33
N LEU A 10 1.02 -0.76 8.36
CA LEU A 10 1.10 0.67 8.64
C LEU A 10 0.38 1.49 7.56
N LEU A 11 0.57 1.15 6.29
CA LEU A 11 -0.08 1.82 5.16
C LEU A 11 -1.61 1.74 5.27
N VAL A 12 -2.15 0.55 5.58
CA VAL A 12 -3.60 0.36 5.83
C VAL A 12 -4.06 1.20 7.03
N LYS A 13 -3.28 1.24 8.12
CA LYS A 13 -3.62 2.04 9.31
C LYS A 13 -3.69 3.53 8.96
N ILE A 14 -2.75 4.03 8.16
CA ILE A 14 -2.74 5.44 7.72
C ILE A 14 -3.95 5.69 6.81
N ALA A 15 -4.21 4.83 5.82
CA ALA A 15 -5.36 4.99 4.91
C ALA A 15 -6.70 5.02 5.65
N LYS A 16 -6.87 4.17 6.68
CA LYS A 16 -8.09 4.17 7.51
C LYS A 16 -8.24 5.44 8.36
N ARG A 17 -7.13 6.05 8.78
CA ARG A 17 -7.14 7.26 9.61
C ARG A 17 -7.33 8.53 8.78
N GLU A 18 -6.61 8.63 7.67
CA GLU A 18 -6.53 9.85 6.84
C GLU A 18 -7.45 9.78 5.61
N GLY A 19 -8.18 8.69 5.41
CA GLY A 19 -9.01 8.42 4.24
C GLY A 19 -8.23 7.88 3.04
N VAL A 20 -6.97 8.28 2.86
CA VAL A 20 -6.08 7.84 1.77
C VAL A 20 -4.64 7.66 2.26
N ALA A 21 -3.87 6.83 1.56
CA ALA A 21 -2.42 6.73 1.76
C ALA A 21 -1.70 6.25 0.49
N VAL A 22 -0.45 6.69 0.29
CA VAL A 22 0.42 6.26 -0.81
C VAL A 22 1.62 5.52 -0.23
N GLY A 23 1.84 4.29 -0.69
CA GLY A 23 3.04 3.51 -0.40
C GLY A 23 3.98 3.47 -1.61
N ILE A 24 5.27 3.74 -1.41
CA ILE A 24 6.30 3.67 -2.46
C ILE A 24 7.18 2.46 -2.19
N ALA A 25 7.42 1.63 -3.21
CA ALA A 25 8.17 0.39 -3.08
C ALA A 25 9.12 0.17 -4.26
N HIS A 26 10.28 -0.43 -3.98
CA HIS A 26 11.24 -0.83 -5.01
C HIS A 26 10.88 -2.20 -5.60
N PRO A 27 11.09 -2.42 -6.91
CA PRO A 27 10.66 -3.62 -7.63
C PRO A 27 11.58 -4.83 -7.41
N HIS A 28 11.88 -5.16 -6.15
CA HIS A 28 12.60 -6.40 -5.82
C HIS A 28 11.65 -7.60 -5.85
N LYS A 29 12.15 -8.77 -6.29
CA LYS A 29 11.37 -10.03 -6.35
C LYS A 29 10.67 -10.36 -5.03
N MET A 30 11.34 -10.10 -3.90
CA MET A 30 10.77 -10.31 -2.56
C MET A 30 9.61 -9.36 -2.26
N THR A 31 9.75 -8.08 -2.62
CA THR A 31 8.69 -7.07 -2.45
C THR A 31 7.45 -7.47 -3.23
N TYR A 32 7.63 -7.82 -4.51
CA TYR A 32 6.54 -8.28 -5.37
C TYR A 32 5.83 -9.51 -4.79
N LYS A 33 6.60 -10.54 -4.41
CA LYS A 33 6.05 -11.77 -3.83
C LYS A 33 5.19 -11.50 -2.59
N ILE A 34 5.65 -10.64 -1.68
CA ILE A 34 4.91 -10.33 -0.45
C ILE A 34 3.66 -9.51 -0.76
N ILE A 35 3.75 -8.49 -1.62
CA ILE A 35 2.57 -7.71 -2.01
C ILE A 35 1.51 -8.62 -2.64
N GLN A 36 1.91 -9.52 -3.54
CA GLN A 36 0.99 -10.48 -4.17
C GLN A 36 0.32 -11.42 -3.14
N GLN A 37 1.05 -11.87 -2.13
CA GLN A 37 0.51 -12.71 -1.06
C GLN A 37 -0.48 -11.97 -0.16
N GLU A 38 -0.20 -10.72 0.19
CA GLU A 38 -1.04 -9.92 1.09
C GLU A 38 -2.21 -9.24 0.34
N LEU A 39 -2.17 -9.18 -0.99
CA LEU A 39 -3.15 -8.47 -1.83
C LEU A 39 -4.61 -8.85 -1.55
N PRO A 40 -4.99 -10.13 -1.39
CA PRO A 40 -6.38 -10.49 -1.08
C PRO A 40 -6.86 -9.91 0.24
N GLU A 41 -5.99 -9.83 1.24
CA GLU A 41 -6.32 -9.31 2.57
C GLU A 41 -6.38 -7.77 2.55
N LEU A 42 -5.45 -7.12 1.84
CA LEU A 42 -5.49 -5.66 1.65
C LEU A 42 -6.81 -5.22 1.03
N LYS A 43 -7.29 -5.92 -0.01
CA LYS A 43 -8.55 -5.60 -0.71
C LYS A 43 -9.80 -5.72 0.16
N LYS A 44 -9.77 -6.47 1.26
CA LYS A 44 -10.89 -6.54 2.23
C LYS A 44 -10.95 -5.31 3.14
N GLN A 45 -9.81 -4.63 3.32
CA GLN A 45 -9.66 -3.58 4.31
C GLN A 45 -9.62 -2.18 3.72
N VAL A 46 -9.16 -2.05 2.46
CA VAL A 46 -9.00 -0.79 1.74
C VAL A 46 -9.24 -1.00 0.24
N GLN A 47 -9.63 0.07 -0.46
CA GLN A 47 -9.69 0.08 -1.91
C GLN A 47 -8.33 0.49 -2.49
N LEU A 48 -7.80 -0.31 -3.42
CA LEU A 48 -6.61 0.06 -4.19
C LEU A 48 -7.04 0.82 -5.43
N VAL A 49 -6.44 2.00 -5.64
CA VAL A 49 -6.72 2.89 -6.78
C VAL A 49 -5.42 3.29 -7.48
N PRO A 50 -5.46 3.70 -8.76
CA PRO A 50 -4.32 4.33 -9.40
C PRO A 50 -3.84 5.55 -8.60
N ALA A 51 -2.53 5.74 -8.50
CA ALA A 51 -1.96 6.85 -7.73
C ALA A 51 -2.50 8.22 -8.21
N SER A 52 -2.71 8.38 -9.53
CA SER A 52 -3.23 9.60 -10.15
C SER A 52 -4.60 10.06 -9.64
N TRP A 53 -5.36 9.20 -8.95
CA TRP A 53 -6.66 9.58 -8.40
C TRP A 53 -6.55 10.34 -7.08
N ILE A 54 -5.42 10.21 -6.38
CA ILE A 54 -5.26 10.72 -5.01
C ILE A 54 -4.02 11.61 -4.84
N VAL A 55 -3.10 11.62 -5.80
CA VAL A 55 -1.93 12.51 -5.79
C VAL A 55 -2.18 13.74 -6.64
N ASN A 56 -1.77 14.90 -6.13
CA ASN A 56 -1.71 16.16 -6.86
C ASN A 56 -0.26 16.63 -6.89
N VAL A 57 0.16 17.26 -7.99
CA VAL A 57 1.45 17.95 -8.04
C VAL A 57 1.29 19.25 -7.24
N ALA A 58 2.10 19.42 -6.20
CA ALA A 58 2.22 20.73 -5.57
C ALA A 58 2.87 21.68 -6.59
N GLY A 59 2.12 22.70 -7.00
CA GLY A 59 2.60 23.76 -7.88
C GLY A 59 3.66 24.63 -7.21
#